data_AF-A0A9Q4MU04-F1
#
_entry.id   AF-A0A9Q4MU04-F1
#
_cell.length_a   1.000
_cell.length_b   1.000
_cell.length_c   1.000
_cell.angle_alpha   90.00
_cell.angle_beta   90.00
_cell.angle_gamma   90.00
#
_symmetry.space_group_name_H-M   'P 1'
#
loop_
_entity.id
_entity.type
_entity.pdbx_description
1 polymer ?
#
loop_
_entity_poly.entity_id
_entity_poly.type
_entity_poly.pdbx_seq_one_letter_code
_entity_poly.pdbx_strand_id
1 'polypeptide(L)'
;MITSQEEEANRIDKALAELETSHTTAVAKAKEDREALQKVLNDNPRVNTEPDINGEDLPEWVALEKEIKELSEQLPAFNAEDAASRTEIRQRKANLTARLDEVKRKLNLRTIIEANEKRIAELNGEAAKLAQERAEIQGCEIVIADLIKARMTEVERRVNGLFSRVQFKMYKTLVNGEKEPDCICLIDGVKYADKNQAGKVNAGLDIINTLCTFHNVSAPIFVDNAESINEFIPVVSQLVKLVVTTEDFKVE
;
A
#
# COMPACT_ATOMS: atom_id res chain seq x y z
N MET A 1 -3.02 -44.18 -103.15
CA MET A 1 -2.77 -44.36 -101.71
C MET A 1 -2.55 -45.84 -101.38
N ILE A 2 -3.39 -46.76 -101.89
CA ILE A 2 -3.27 -48.21 -101.61
C ILE A 2 -2.01 -48.86 -102.20
N THR A 3 -1.66 -48.58 -103.47
CA THR A 3 -0.48 -49.21 -104.11
C THR A 3 0.86 -48.81 -103.48
N SER A 4 1.00 -47.55 -103.05
CA SER A 4 2.16 -47.09 -102.29
C SER A 4 2.29 -47.75 -100.92
N GLN A 5 1.16 -48.13 -100.30
CA GLN A 5 1.18 -48.86 -99.03
C GLN A 5 1.59 -50.34 -99.23
N GLU A 6 1.24 -50.97 -100.35
CA GLU A 6 1.64 -52.35 -100.67
C GLU A 6 3.14 -52.48 -101.01
N GLU A 7 3.73 -51.51 -101.72
CA GLU A 7 5.19 -51.50 -101.96
C GLU A 7 5.98 -51.29 -100.67
N GLU A 8 5.51 -50.40 -99.78
CA GLU A 8 6.12 -50.19 -98.47
C GLU A 8 5.99 -51.46 -97.59
N ALA A 9 4.83 -52.13 -97.61
CA ALA A 9 4.60 -53.39 -96.88
C ALA A 9 5.56 -54.50 -97.35
N ASN A 10 5.73 -54.70 -98.67
CA ASN A 10 6.69 -55.68 -99.18
C ASN A 10 8.15 -55.34 -98.83
N ARG A 11 8.51 -54.05 -98.82
CA ARG A 11 9.85 -53.62 -98.39
C ARG A 11 10.07 -53.91 -96.89
N ILE A 12 9.05 -53.67 -96.07
CA ILE A 12 9.09 -53.96 -94.63
C ILE A 12 9.18 -55.47 -94.39
N ASP A 13 8.35 -56.30 -95.05
CA ASP A 13 8.38 -57.76 -94.87
C ASP A 13 9.73 -58.36 -95.25
N LYS A 14 10.34 -57.88 -96.33
CA LYS A 14 11.69 -58.31 -96.71
C LYS A 14 12.74 -57.90 -95.67
N ALA A 15 12.66 -56.67 -95.17
CA ALA A 15 13.56 -56.20 -94.11
C ALA A 15 13.35 -56.96 -92.79
N LEU A 16 12.11 -57.36 -92.49
CA LEU A 16 11.76 -58.15 -91.30
C LEU A 16 12.33 -59.56 -91.40
N ALA A 17 12.23 -60.20 -92.57
CA ALA A 17 12.84 -61.51 -92.82
C ALA A 17 14.37 -61.45 -92.73
N GLU A 18 15.01 -60.43 -93.31
CA GLU A 18 16.46 -60.22 -93.19
C GLU A 18 16.89 -59.98 -91.73
N LEU A 19 16.12 -59.20 -90.97
CA LEU A 19 16.37 -58.93 -89.55
C LEU A 19 16.18 -60.18 -88.68
N GLU A 20 15.14 -60.99 -88.92
CA GLU A 20 14.92 -62.26 -88.23
C GLU A 20 16.06 -63.25 -88.49
N THR A 21 16.54 -63.32 -89.74
CA THR A 21 17.67 -64.17 -90.10
C THR A 21 18.96 -63.69 -89.42
N SER A 22 19.18 -62.38 -89.35
CA SER A 22 20.33 -61.78 -88.64
C SER A 22 20.25 -62.04 -87.12
N HIS A 23 19.08 -61.84 -86.53
CA HIS A 23 18.84 -62.04 -85.10
C HIS A 23 19.02 -63.51 -84.70
N THR A 24 18.45 -64.44 -85.47
CA THR A 24 18.61 -65.89 -85.21
C THR A 24 20.07 -66.33 -85.30
N THR A 25 20.82 -65.81 -86.26
CA THR A 25 22.27 -66.07 -86.38
C THR A 25 23.06 -65.47 -85.21
N ALA A 26 22.75 -64.23 -84.81
CA ALA A 26 23.39 -63.57 -83.68
C ALA A 26 23.11 -64.27 -82.35
N VAL A 27 21.87 -64.74 -82.14
CA VAL A 27 21.48 -65.51 -80.95
C VAL A 27 22.19 -66.87 -80.90
N ALA A 28 22.30 -67.57 -82.04
CA ALA A 28 23.04 -68.82 -82.12
C ALA A 28 24.52 -68.62 -81.76
N LYS A 29 25.16 -67.59 -82.33
CA LYS A 29 26.56 -67.25 -82.04
C LYS A 29 26.75 -66.83 -80.57
N ALA A 30 25.87 -65.99 -80.02
CA ALA A 30 25.94 -65.59 -78.62
C ALA A 30 25.76 -66.78 -77.66
N LYS A 31 24.94 -67.78 -78.04
CA LYS A 31 24.79 -69.02 -77.26
C LYS A 31 26.09 -69.82 -77.27
N GLU A 32 26.72 -69.96 -78.43
CA GLU A 32 28.00 -70.67 -78.60
C GLU A 32 29.15 -69.96 -77.85
N ASP A 33 29.25 -68.63 -77.98
CA ASP A 33 30.22 -67.80 -77.24
C ASP A 33 30.03 -67.91 -75.73
N ARG A 34 28.77 -67.95 -75.25
CA ARG A 34 28.46 -68.14 -73.83
C ARG A 34 28.86 -69.52 -73.34
N GLU A 35 28.60 -70.57 -74.11
CA GLU A 35 29.01 -71.93 -73.78
C GLU A 35 30.54 -72.05 -73.74
N ALA A 36 31.25 -71.40 -74.66
CA ALA A 36 32.70 -71.31 -74.65
C ALA A 36 33.24 -70.56 -73.42
N LEU A 37 32.68 -69.39 -73.09
CA LEU A 37 33.06 -68.60 -71.90
C LEU A 37 32.78 -69.35 -70.60
N GLN A 38 31.66 -70.07 -70.51
CA GLN A 38 31.34 -70.90 -69.35
C GLN A 38 32.36 -72.02 -69.17
N LYS A 39 32.84 -72.62 -70.28
CA LYS A 39 33.89 -73.63 -70.24
C LYS A 39 35.22 -73.05 -69.74
N VAL A 40 35.60 -71.86 -70.21
CA VAL A 40 36.80 -71.14 -69.74
C VAL A 40 36.72 -70.80 -68.25
N LEU A 41 35.55 -70.40 -67.74
CA LEU A 41 35.30 -70.15 -66.32
C LEU A 41 35.41 -71.42 -65.47
N ASN A 42 34.90 -72.55 -65.97
CA ASN A 42 34.98 -73.83 -65.26
C ASN A 42 36.40 -74.39 -65.24
N ASP A 43 37.17 -74.20 -66.31
CA ASP A 43 38.58 -74.62 -66.41
C ASP A 43 39.51 -73.69 -65.59
N ASN A 44 39.07 -72.48 -65.21
CA ASN A 44 39.80 -71.51 -64.38
C ASN A 44 38.96 -71.03 -63.18
N PRO A 45 38.76 -71.87 -62.15
CA PRO A 45 38.03 -71.46 -60.96
C PRO A 45 38.71 -70.25 -60.29
N ARG A 46 37.92 -69.27 -59.84
CA ARG A 46 38.43 -68.15 -59.04
C ARG A 46 39.11 -68.68 -57.78
N VAL A 47 40.42 -68.51 -57.70
CA VAL A 47 41.18 -68.66 -56.46
C VAL A 47 41.18 -67.31 -55.76
N ASN A 48 40.68 -67.24 -54.51
CA ASN A 48 40.79 -66.00 -53.73
C ASN A 48 42.28 -65.73 -53.48
N THR A 49 42.76 -64.56 -53.92
CA THR A 49 44.18 -64.15 -53.84
C THR A 49 44.38 -63.03 -52.84
N GLU A 50 43.33 -62.58 -52.16
CA GLU A 50 43.45 -61.71 -51.00
C GLU A 50 44.03 -62.52 -49.84
N PRO A 51 45.15 -62.09 -49.23
CA PRO A 51 45.68 -62.76 -48.05
C PRO A 51 44.63 -62.68 -46.92
N ASP A 52 44.40 -63.79 -46.23
CA ASP A 52 43.63 -63.83 -44.98
C ASP A 52 44.51 -63.19 -43.89
N ILE A 53 44.47 -61.87 -43.78
CA ILE A 53 45.27 -61.12 -42.80
C ILE A 53 44.55 -61.20 -41.46
N ASN A 54 44.95 -62.18 -40.63
CA ASN A 54 44.57 -62.21 -39.22
C ASN A 54 45.44 -61.19 -38.46
N GLY A 55 44.80 -60.21 -37.81
CA GLY A 55 45.50 -59.16 -37.05
C GLY A 55 46.46 -59.71 -35.99
N GLU A 56 46.16 -60.90 -35.43
CA GLU A 56 47.00 -61.58 -34.43
C GLU A 56 48.38 -62.02 -34.98
N ASP A 57 48.52 -62.18 -36.29
CA ASP A 57 49.77 -62.60 -36.94
C ASP A 57 50.70 -61.43 -37.31
N LEU A 58 50.28 -60.18 -37.04
CA LEU A 58 51.04 -58.95 -37.27
C LEU A 58 51.59 -58.38 -35.94
N PRO A 59 52.89 -58.56 -35.65
CA PRO A 59 53.46 -58.19 -34.35
C PRO A 59 53.31 -56.70 -33.99
N GLU A 60 53.39 -55.80 -34.98
CA GLU A 60 53.22 -54.36 -34.79
C GLU A 60 51.77 -53.98 -34.45
N TRP A 61 50.79 -54.67 -35.04
CA TRP A 61 49.38 -54.42 -34.78
C TRP A 61 49.00 -54.89 -33.38
N VAL A 62 49.45 -56.08 -32.98
CA VAL A 62 49.26 -56.62 -31.62
C VAL A 62 49.93 -55.73 -30.58
N ALA A 63 51.11 -55.17 -30.88
CA ALA A 63 51.79 -54.23 -29.99
C ALA A 63 51.02 -52.91 -29.82
N LEU A 64 50.53 -52.32 -30.92
CA LEU A 64 49.71 -51.11 -30.90
C LEU A 64 48.35 -51.33 -30.20
N GLU A 65 47.70 -52.47 -30.43
CA GLU A 65 46.45 -52.82 -29.76
C GLU A 65 46.66 -52.96 -28.25
N LYS A 66 47.78 -53.57 -27.84
CA LYS A 66 48.17 -53.66 -26.43
C LYS A 66 48.45 -52.28 -25.83
N GLU A 67 49.16 -51.40 -26.53
CA GLU A 67 49.44 -50.03 -26.08
C GLU A 67 48.16 -49.19 -25.96
N ILE A 68 47.25 -49.28 -26.95
CA ILE A 68 45.92 -48.65 -26.90
C ILE A 68 45.14 -49.17 -25.70
N LYS A 69 45.17 -50.48 -25.46
CA LYS A 69 44.47 -51.09 -24.33
C LYS A 69 45.04 -50.61 -23.00
N GLU A 70 46.36 -50.61 -22.83
CA GLU A 70 47.03 -50.11 -21.63
C GLU A 70 46.74 -48.62 -21.38
N LEU A 71 46.81 -47.77 -22.41
CA LEU A 71 46.43 -46.35 -22.31
C LEU A 71 44.95 -46.16 -21.98
N SER A 72 44.07 -46.97 -22.59
CA SER A 72 42.63 -46.93 -22.34
C SER A 72 42.27 -47.37 -20.91
N GLU A 73 43.04 -48.28 -20.31
CA GLU A 73 42.88 -48.74 -18.94
C GLU A 73 43.44 -47.72 -17.92
N GLN A 74 44.45 -46.91 -18.31
CA GLN A 74 45.02 -45.85 -17.47
C GLN A 74 44.18 -44.55 -17.48
N LEU A 75 43.46 -44.26 -18.57
CA LEU A 75 42.60 -43.08 -18.75
C LEU A 75 41.54 -42.88 -17.65
N PRO A 76 40.81 -43.91 -17.19
CA PRO A 76 39.85 -43.80 -16.11
C PRO A 76 40.49 -43.40 -14.78
N ALA A 77 41.67 -43.95 -14.45
CA ALA A 77 42.38 -43.64 -13.21
C ALA A 77 42.88 -42.19 -13.21
N PHE A 78 43.44 -41.73 -14.33
CA PHE A 78 43.91 -40.35 -14.49
C PHE A 78 42.75 -39.34 -14.42
N ASN A 79 41.60 -39.66 -15.02
CA ASN A 79 40.41 -38.81 -14.95
C ASN A 79 39.72 -38.83 -13.59
N ALA A 80 39.83 -39.93 -12.82
CA ALA A 80 39.19 -40.06 -11.51
C ALA A 80 39.84 -39.18 -10.44
N GLU A 81 41.18 -39.15 -10.37
CA GLU A 81 41.93 -38.25 -9.47
C GLU A 81 41.59 -36.77 -9.74
N ASP A 82 41.51 -36.43 -11.02
CA ASP A 82 41.32 -35.06 -11.47
C ASP A 82 39.84 -34.61 -11.38
N ALA A 83 38.89 -35.55 -11.42
CA ALA A 83 37.47 -35.31 -11.18
C ALA A 83 37.15 -35.01 -9.70
N ALA A 84 37.80 -35.70 -8.76
CA ALA A 84 37.66 -35.43 -7.33
C ALA A 84 38.18 -34.02 -6.98
N SER A 85 39.37 -33.67 -7.47
CA SER A 85 39.96 -32.33 -7.26
C SER A 85 39.12 -31.22 -7.89
N ARG A 86 38.60 -31.42 -9.12
CA ARG A 86 37.67 -30.48 -9.76
C ARG A 86 36.37 -30.30 -8.98
N THR A 87 35.87 -31.35 -8.34
CA THR A 87 34.65 -31.29 -7.53
C THR A 87 34.88 -30.51 -6.24
N GLU A 88 35.98 -30.74 -5.54
CA GLU A 88 36.37 -29.95 -4.36
C GLU A 88 36.55 -28.47 -4.70
N ILE A 89 37.26 -28.14 -5.79
CA ILE A 89 37.47 -26.75 -6.21
C ILE A 89 36.14 -26.07 -6.53
N ARG A 90 35.19 -26.77 -7.20
CA ARG A 90 33.85 -26.25 -7.46
C ARG A 90 33.05 -26.01 -6.18
N GLN A 91 33.10 -26.94 -5.23
CA GLN A 91 32.46 -26.78 -3.92
C GLN A 91 33.06 -25.60 -3.14
N ARG A 92 34.38 -25.45 -3.16
CA ARG A 92 35.08 -24.35 -2.50
C ARG A 92 34.74 -23.00 -3.12
N LYS A 93 34.64 -22.93 -4.45
CA LYS A 93 34.14 -21.75 -5.17
C LYS A 93 32.70 -21.43 -4.78
N ALA A 94 31.81 -22.42 -4.73
CA ALA A 94 30.41 -22.22 -4.34
C ALA A 94 30.30 -21.67 -2.90
N ASN A 95 31.08 -22.22 -1.96
CA ASN A 95 31.13 -21.74 -0.58
C ASN A 95 31.63 -20.28 -0.48
N LEU A 96 32.72 -19.96 -1.19
CA LEU A 96 33.27 -18.61 -1.20
C LEU A 96 32.29 -17.59 -1.81
N THR A 97 31.59 -17.95 -2.89
CA THR A 97 30.55 -17.11 -3.48
C THR A 97 29.40 -16.88 -2.49
N ALA A 98 28.94 -17.92 -1.80
CA ALA A 98 27.89 -17.79 -0.79
C ALA A 98 28.30 -16.85 0.36
N ARG A 99 29.55 -16.95 0.86
CA ARG A 99 30.08 -16.04 1.88
C ARG A 99 30.22 -14.60 1.35
N LEU A 100 30.64 -14.42 0.10
CA LEU A 100 30.72 -13.11 -0.53
C LEU A 100 29.33 -12.45 -0.61
N ASP A 101 28.31 -13.20 -1.01
CA ASP A 101 26.94 -12.70 -1.10
C ASP A 101 26.37 -12.35 0.28
N GLU A 102 26.69 -13.13 1.31
CA GLU A 102 26.34 -12.80 2.70
C GLU A 102 26.98 -11.47 3.14
N VAL A 103 28.28 -11.29 2.88
CA VAL A 103 29.01 -10.06 3.22
C VAL A 103 28.43 -8.87 2.45
N LYS A 104 28.11 -9.02 1.16
CA LYS A 104 27.46 -7.97 0.37
C LYS A 104 26.11 -7.55 0.95
N ARG A 105 25.27 -8.51 1.39
CA ARG A 105 24.00 -8.19 2.06
C ARG A 105 24.23 -7.40 3.35
N LYS A 106 25.21 -7.78 4.16
CA LYS A 106 25.58 -7.05 5.39
C LYS A 106 26.11 -5.65 5.09
N LEU A 107 26.84 -5.48 3.99
CA LEU A 107 27.36 -4.18 3.59
C LEU A 107 26.22 -3.23 3.19
N ASN A 108 25.22 -3.71 2.43
CA ASN A 108 24.05 -2.93 2.04
C ASN A 108 23.23 -2.45 3.25
N LEU A 109 23.21 -3.21 4.35
CA LEU A 109 22.56 -2.77 5.59
C LEU A 109 23.18 -1.49 6.16
N ARG A 110 24.47 -1.22 5.94
CA ARG A 110 25.12 0.01 6.45
C ARG A 110 24.50 1.26 5.84
N THR A 111 24.28 1.27 4.52
CA THR A 111 23.66 2.40 3.84
C THR A 111 22.22 2.62 4.30
N ILE A 112 21.49 1.54 4.58
CA ILE A 112 20.13 1.61 5.13
C ILE A 112 20.16 2.18 6.56
N ILE A 113 21.10 1.75 7.40
CA ILE A 113 21.25 2.25 8.77
C ILE A 113 21.53 3.75 8.75
N GLU A 114 22.48 4.21 7.93
CA GLU A 114 22.83 5.63 7.82
C GLU A 114 21.63 6.48 7.34
N ALA A 115 20.88 5.98 6.34
CA ALA A 115 19.66 6.64 5.88
C ALA A 115 18.58 6.72 6.98
N ASN A 116 18.41 5.64 7.75
CA ASN A 116 17.45 5.59 8.86
C ASN A 116 17.88 6.49 10.02
N GLU A 117 19.17 6.55 10.37
CA GLU A 117 19.69 7.44 11.41
C GLU A 117 19.47 8.90 11.04
N LYS A 118 19.73 9.27 9.78
CA LYS A 118 19.41 10.61 9.28
C LYS A 118 17.91 10.90 9.38
N ARG A 119 17.07 9.93 9.01
CA ARG A 119 15.62 10.10 9.10
C ARG A 119 15.13 10.22 10.55
N ILE A 120 15.73 9.49 11.49
CA ILE A 120 15.45 9.60 12.92
C ILE A 120 15.82 11.01 13.43
N ALA A 121 16.99 11.52 13.04
CA ALA A 121 17.42 12.86 13.43
C ALA A 121 16.46 13.95 12.90
N GLU A 122 16.05 13.84 11.63
CA GLU A 122 15.04 14.74 11.04
C GLU A 122 13.71 14.69 11.80
N LEU A 123 13.17 13.49 12.03
CA LEU A 123 11.89 13.30 12.73
C LEU A 123 11.93 13.80 14.18
N ASN A 124 13.05 13.60 14.88
CA ASN A 124 13.21 14.12 16.24
C ASN A 124 13.26 15.66 16.24
N GLY A 125 13.88 16.27 15.23
CA GLY A 125 13.87 17.73 15.06
C GLY A 125 12.46 18.27 14.80
N GLU A 126 11.70 17.62 13.91
CA GLU A 126 10.30 17.97 13.64
C GLU A 126 9.42 17.81 14.88
N ALA A 127 9.58 16.71 15.62
CA ALA A 127 8.84 16.45 16.86
C ALA A 127 9.10 17.52 17.93
N ALA A 128 10.38 17.93 18.10
CA ALA A 128 10.74 18.99 19.03
C ALA A 128 10.12 20.33 18.64
N LYS A 129 10.13 20.67 17.35
CA LYS A 129 9.50 21.89 16.84
C LYS A 129 7.98 21.90 17.07
N LEU A 130 7.30 20.80 16.73
CA LEU A 130 5.85 20.67 16.94
C LEU A 130 5.48 20.70 18.44
N ALA A 131 6.30 20.12 19.30
CA ALA A 131 6.10 20.18 20.74
C ALA A 131 6.18 21.63 21.26
N GLN A 132 7.13 22.41 20.76
CA GLN A 132 7.28 23.82 21.09
C GLN A 132 6.08 24.65 20.59
N GLU A 133 5.69 24.51 19.33
CA GLU A 133 4.52 25.19 18.76
C GLU A 133 3.24 24.85 19.53
N ARG A 134 3.07 23.58 19.93
CA ARG A 134 1.94 23.17 20.75
C ARG A 134 1.95 23.84 22.13
N ALA A 135 3.11 23.91 22.78
CA ALA A 135 3.23 24.56 24.08
C ALA A 135 2.90 26.06 23.99
N GLU A 136 3.32 26.72 22.91
CA GLU A 136 2.99 28.13 22.65
C GLU A 136 1.49 28.35 22.47
N ILE A 137 0.84 27.52 21.64
CA ILE A 137 -0.62 27.58 21.44
C ILE A 137 -1.36 27.33 22.75
N GLN A 138 -0.95 26.35 23.55
CA GLN A 138 -1.54 26.08 24.86
C GLN A 138 -1.39 27.28 25.81
N GLY A 139 -0.25 27.97 25.77
CA GLY A 139 -0.05 29.21 26.50
C GLY A 139 -1.06 30.29 26.07
N CYS A 140 -1.27 30.47 24.76
CA CYS A 140 -2.27 31.40 24.25
C CYS A 140 -3.70 31.03 24.67
N GLU A 141 -4.07 29.75 24.63
CA GLU A 141 -5.38 29.27 25.06
C GLU A 141 -5.66 29.60 26.53
N ILE A 142 -4.67 29.41 27.40
CA ILE A 142 -4.77 29.77 28.84
C ILE A 142 -5.01 31.27 28.98
N VAL A 143 -4.24 32.11 28.28
CA VAL A 143 -4.38 33.57 28.34
C VAL A 143 -5.76 34.02 27.84
N ILE A 144 -6.27 33.41 26.78
CA ILE A 144 -7.62 33.70 26.26
C ILE A 144 -8.68 33.31 27.28
N ALA A 145 -8.56 32.14 27.91
CA ALA A 145 -9.49 31.68 28.94
C ALA A 145 -9.50 32.64 30.15
N ASP A 146 -8.33 33.09 30.59
CA ASP A 146 -8.19 34.06 31.68
C ASP A 146 -8.78 35.42 31.31
N LEU A 147 -8.57 35.90 30.08
CA LEU A 147 -9.18 37.15 29.59
C LEU A 147 -10.71 37.05 29.58
N ILE A 148 -11.28 35.94 29.11
CA ILE A 148 -12.72 35.72 29.13
C ILE A 148 -13.22 35.76 30.57
N LYS A 149 -12.56 35.04 31.49
CA LYS A 149 -12.93 35.04 32.91
C LYS A 149 -12.84 36.43 33.54
N ALA A 150 -11.81 37.21 33.23
CA ALA A 150 -11.63 38.57 33.73
C ALA A 150 -12.70 39.52 33.18
N ARG A 151 -12.96 39.50 31.87
CA ARG A 151 -14.03 40.29 31.23
C ARG A 151 -15.38 40.00 31.87
N MET A 152 -15.67 38.73 32.10
CA MET A 152 -16.93 38.29 32.68
C MET A 152 -17.07 38.72 34.14
N THR A 153 -15.99 38.66 34.91
CA THR A 153 -15.92 39.18 36.29
C THR A 153 -16.15 40.68 36.32
N GLU A 154 -15.58 41.41 35.36
CA GLU A 154 -15.73 42.85 35.25
C GLU A 154 -17.16 43.26 34.83
N VAL A 155 -17.80 42.53 33.92
CA VAL A 155 -19.21 42.74 33.57
C VAL A 155 -20.09 42.52 34.79
N GLU A 156 -19.90 41.41 35.51
CA GLU A 156 -20.67 41.13 36.73
C GLU A 156 -20.47 42.22 37.78
N ARG A 157 -19.22 42.67 38.01
CA ARG A 157 -18.90 43.77 38.93
C ARG A 157 -19.60 45.08 38.55
N ARG A 158 -19.53 45.47 37.27
CA ARG A 158 -20.12 46.72 36.78
C ARG A 158 -21.63 46.69 36.83
N VAL A 159 -22.25 45.58 36.40
CA VAL A 159 -23.70 45.41 36.42
C VAL A 159 -24.19 45.42 37.87
N ASN A 160 -23.60 44.63 38.75
CA ASN A 160 -24.02 44.56 40.16
C ASN A 160 -23.72 45.85 40.93
N GLY A 161 -22.79 46.69 40.48
CA GLY A 161 -22.56 48.02 41.05
C GLY A 161 -23.69 49.02 40.79
N LEU A 162 -24.63 48.71 39.90
CA LEU A 162 -25.79 49.57 39.61
C LEU A 162 -27.00 49.27 40.50
N PHE A 163 -27.10 48.03 41.02
CA PHE A 163 -28.24 47.57 41.80
C PHE A 163 -27.94 47.70 43.30
N SER A 164 -28.97 48.01 44.11
CA SER A 164 -28.80 48.20 45.55
C SER A 164 -29.06 46.92 46.36
N ARG A 165 -29.93 46.04 45.85
CA ARG A 165 -30.44 44.87 46.56
C ARG A 165 -30.28 43.58 45.77
N VAL A 166 -30.49 43.62 44.45
CA VAL A 166 -30.34 42.44 43.60
C VAL A 166 -28.90 42.27 43.12
N GLN A 167 -28.50 41.03 42.89
CA GLN A 167 -27.23 40.70 42.28
C GLN A 167 -27.49 39.72 41.14
N PHE A 168 -26.96 40.01 39.96
CA PHE A 168 -26.95 39.11 38.84
C PHE A 168 -25.68 38.28 38.88
N LYS A 169 -25.85 36.96 38.95
CA LYS A 169 -24.79 36.01 38.66
C LYS A 169 -24.85 35.73 37.17
N MET A 170 -23.75 35.98 36.45
CA MET A 170 -23.72 35.90 34.98
C MET A 170 -23.23 34.54 34.45
N TYR A 171 -22.83 33.63 35.35
CA TYR A 171 -22.31 32.31 35.00
C TYR A 171 -22.49 31.30 36.13
N LYS A 172 -22.65 30.03 35.76
CA LYS A 172 -22.58 28.89 36.67
C LYS A 172 -21.25 28.16 36.50
N THR A 173 -20.70 27.68 37.61
CA THR A 173 -19.54 26.80 37.60
C THR A 173 -20.04 25.37 37.40
N LEU A 174 -19.57 24.72 36.33
CA LEU A 174 -19.82 23.33 36.02
C LEU A 174 -19.00 22.41 36.94
N VAL A 175 -19.32 21.11 36.94
CA VAL A 175 -18.66 20.11 37.80
C VAL A 175 -17.16 19.99 37.49
N ASN A 176 -16.78 20.22 36.24
CA ASN A 176 -15.39 20.22 35.78
C ASN A 176 -14.63 21.53 36.12
N GLY A 177 -15.29 22.51 36.77
CA GLY A 177 -14.71 23.81 37.12
C GLY A 177 -14.80 24.88 36.01
N GLU A 178 -15.27 24.52 34.82
CA GLU A 178 -15.51 25.49 33.75
C GLU A 178 -16.70 26.38 34.08
N LYS A 179 -16.71 27.61 33.56
CA LYS A 179 -17.82 28.55 33.73
C LYS A 179 -18.65 28.60 32.46
N GLU A 180 -19.94 28.34 32.58
CA GLU A 180 -20.90 28.50 31.49
C GLU A 180 -21.71 29.79 31.71
N PRO A 181 -21.94 30.61 30.68
CA PRO A 181 -22.84 31.75 30.76
C PRO A 181 -24.22 31.35 31.28
N ASP A 182 -24.68 31.99 32.35
CA ASP A 182 -25.93 31.69 33.04
C ASP A 182 -26.37 32.93 33.80
N CYS A 183 -27.43 33.62 33.35
CA CYS A 183 -27.88 34.87 33.95
C CYS A 183 -28.99 34.60 34.97
N ILE A 184 -28.62 34.61 36.26
CA ILE A 184 -29.54 34.36 37.37
C ILE A 184 -29.57 35.56 38.31
N CYS A 185 -30.77 36.06 38.59
CA CYS A 185 -31.01 37.07 39.62
C CYS A 185 -31.01 36.43 41.02
N LEU A 186 -30.19 36.99 41.91
CA LEU A 186 -30.04 36.64 43.31
C LEU A 186 -30.49 37.82 44.19
N ILE A 187 -31.12 37.51 45.31
CA ILE A 187 -31.52 38.46 46.34
C ILE A 187 -30.95 37.93 47.65
N ASP A 188 -30.03 38.66 48.28
CA ASP A 188 -29.35 38.23 49.52
C ASP A 188 -28.79 36.79 49.39
N GLY A 189 -28.18 36.48 48.24
CA GLY A 189 -27.60 35.16 47.94
C GLY A 189 -28.56 34.04 47.53
N VAL A 190 -29.88 34.28 47.54
CA VAL A 190 -30.90 33.27 47.17
C VAL A 190 -31.50 33.61 45.80
N LYS A 191 -31.78 32.60 44.97
CA LYS A 191 -32.38 32.81 43.64
C LYS A 191 -33.73 33.52 43.74
N TYR A 192 -33.98 34.44 42.80
CA TYR A 192 -35.25 35.16 42.68
C TYR A 192 -36.46 34.21 42.72
N ALA A 193 -36.38 33.08 42.00
CA ALA A 193 -37.45 32.08 41.92
C ALA A 193 -37.87 31.54 43.30
N ASP A 194 -36.90 31.40 44.21
CA ASP A 194 -37.07 30.77 45.53
C ASP A 194 -37.44 31.78 46.63
N LYS A 195 -37.50 33.08 46.32
CA LYS A 195 -37.92 34.11 47.29
C LYS A 195 -39.44 34.16 47.46
N ASN A 196 -39.86 34.65 48.63
CA ASN A 196 -41.24 34.98 48.93
C ASN A 196 -41.74 36.19 48.11
N GLN A 197 -43.05 36.43 48.13
CA GLN A 197 -43.68 37.50 47.31
C GLN A 197 -43.12 38.89 47.63
N ALA A 198 -42.98 39.24 48.91
CA ALA A 198 -42.38 40.50 49.31
C ALA A 198 -40.94 40.68 48.80
N GLY A 199 -40.12 39.62 48.84
CA GLY A 199 -38.76 39.63 48.30
C GLY A 199 -38.73 39.80 46.79
N LYS A 200 -39.63 39.13 46.06
CA LYS A 200 -39.75 39.23 44.60
C LYS A 200 -40.18 40.63 44.16
N VAL A 201 -41.18 41.21 44.81
CA VAL A 201 -41.66 42.57 44.49
C VAL A 201 -40.58 43.62 44.79
N ASN A 202 -39.95 43.56 45.97
CA ASN A 202 -38.87 44.50 46.29
C ASN A 202 -37.65 44.36 45.36
N ALA A 203 -37.34 43.17 44.88
CA ALA A 203 -36.33 42.97 43.85
C ALA A 203 -36.74 43.60 42.50
N GLY A 204 -38.01 43.46 42.11
CA GLY A 204 -38.55 44.14 40.93
C GLY A 204 -38.45 45.66 41.05
N LEU A 205 -38.78 46.23 42.22
CA LEU A 205 -38.63 47.66 42.48
C LEU A 205 -37.18 48.13 42.39
N ASP A 206 -36.21 47.36 42.88
CA ASP A 206 -34.78 47.72 42.79
C ASP A 206 -34.31 47.75 41.33
N ILE A 207 -34.75 46.77 40.52
CA ILE A 207 -34.48 46.73 39.09
C ILE A 207 -35.11 47.94 38.39
N ILE A 208 -36.37 48.24 38.66
CA ILE A 208 -37.06 49.40 38.07
C ILE A 208 -36.35 50.70 38.45
N ASN A 209 -36.02 50.91 39.74
CA ASN A 209 -35.27 52.07 40.20
C ASN A 209 -33.94 52.24 39.46
N THR A 210 -33.21 51.14 39.31
CA THR A 210 -31.91 51.12 38.62
C THR A 210 -32.07 51.52 37.15
N LEU A 211 -33.05 50.94 36.44
CA LEU A 211 -33.33 51.26 35.04
C LEU A 211 -33.83 52.70 34.85
N CYS A 212 -34.73 53.16 35.72
CA CYS A 212 -35.22 54.54 35.74
C CYS A 212 -34.07 55.52 35.91
N THR A 213 -33.15 55.26 36.85
CA THR A 213 -31.97 56.09 37.10
C THR A 213 -31.01 56.05 35.91
N PHE A 214 -30.72 54.87 35.37
CA PHE A 214 -29.79 54.69 34.24
C PHE A 214 -30.27 55.41 32.96
N HIS A 215 -31.57 55.30 32.67
CA HIS A 215 -32.17 55.96 31.50
C HIS A 215 -32.62 57.39 31.76
N ASN A 216 -32.55 57.87 33.00
CA ASN A 216 -33.07 59.16 33.43
C ASN A 216 -34.56 59.35 33.06
N VAL A 217 -35.37 58.31 33.32
CA VAL A 217 -36.83 58.27 33.05
C VAL A 217 -37.56 57.89 34.33
N SER A 218 -38.71 58.50 34.57
CA SER A 218 -39.63 58.15 35.67
C SER A 218 -40.96 57.65 35.07
N ALA A 219 -41.45 56.50 35.55
CA ALA A 219 -42.71 55.90 35.14
C ALA A 219 -43.49 55.43 36.38
N PRO A 220 -44.81 55.66 36.47
CA PRO A 220 -45.61 55.18 37.59
C PRO A 220 -45.53 53.66 37.72
N ILE A 221 -45.34 53.17 38.94
CA ILE A 221 -45.20 51.75 39.25
C ILE A 221 -46.48 51.29 39.95
N PHE A 222 -47.18 50.34 39.34
CA PHE A 222 -48.36 49.71 39.95
C PHE A 222 -47.95 48.40 40.62
N VAL A 223 -48.25 48.28 41.91
CA VAL A 223 -48.05 47.04 42.66
C VAL A 223 -49.41 46.47 43.01
N ASP A 224 -49.72 45.33 42.41
CA ASP A 224 -50.88 44.53 42.77
C ASP A 224 -50.59 43.66 44.00
N ASN A 225 -51.65 43.26 44.71
CA ASN A 225 -51.58 42.41 45.89
C ASN A 225 -50.65 42.99 46.99
N ALA A 226 -50.64 44.33 47.13
CA ALA A 226 -49.70 45.06 47.97
C ALA A 226 -49.91 44.78 49.47
N GLU A 227 -51.07 44.25 49.88
CA GLU A 227 -51.34 43.80 51.24
C GLU A 227 -50.45 42.63 51.69
N SER A 228 -49.81 41.93 50.75
CA SER A 228 -48.86 40.85 51.04
C SER A 228 -47.45 41.34 51.40
N ILE A 229 -47.23 42.67 51.48
CA ILE A 229 -45.93 43.31 51.62
C ILE A 229 -45.98 44.37 52.71
N ASN A 230 -45.20 44.16 53.77
CA ASN A 230 -45.14 45.09 54.90
C ASN A 230 -44.31 46.35 54.57
N GLU A 231 -43.16 46.16 53.91
CA GLU A 231 -42.21 47.23 53.64
C GLU A 231 -41.77 47.20 52.18
N PHE A 232 -41.94 48.35 51.52
CA PHE A 232 -41.47 48.61 50.17
C PHE A 232 -40.14 49.35 50.24
N ILE A 233 -39.19 48.98 49.38
CA ILE A 233 -37.99 49.80 49.22
C ILE A 233 -38.36 51.21 48.73
N PRO A 234 -37.56 52.25 49.04
CA PRO A 234 -37.76 53.58 48.47
C PRO A 234 -37.69 53.52 46.94
N VAL A 235 -38.63 54.18 46.26
CA VAL A 235 -38.64 54.29 44.81
C VAL A 235 -38.57 55.75 44.38
N VAL A 236 -37.88 56.01 43.28
CA VAL A 236 -37.76 57.37 42.70
C VAL A 236 -39.02 57.80 41.94
N SER A 237 -39.79 56.82 41.47
CA SER A 237 -41.04 57.02 40.72
C SER A 237 -42.26 57.01 41.65
N GLN A 238 -43.41 57.46 41.13
CA GLN A 238 -44.68 57.30 41.84
C GLN A 238 -45.03 55.82 42.02
N LEU A 239 -45.32 55.41 43.26
CA LEU A 239 -45.76 54.05 43.60
C LEU A 239 -47.27 54.04 43.86
N VAL A 240 -48.02 53.30 43.04
CA VAL A 240 -49.46 53.07 43.20
C VAL A 240 -49.66 51.67 43.76
N LYS A 241 -50.19 51.57 44.98
CA LYS A 241 -50.43 50.30 45.68
C LYS A 241 -51.89 49.90 45.54
N LEU A 242 -52.15 48.70 45.02
CA LEU A 242 -53.49 48.12 45.01
C LEU A 242 -53.61 47.23 46.25
N VAL A 243 -54.49 47.64 47.17
CA VAL A 243 -54.71 46.99 48.46
C VAL A 243 -56.17 46.58 48.55
N VAL A 244 -56.44 45.36 49.02
CA VAL A 244 -57.80 44.92 49.32
C VAL A 244 -58.24 45.52 50.66
N THR A 245 -59.37 46.22 50.65
CA THR A 245 -59.95 46.88 51.84
C THR A 245 -61.44 46.55 51.93
N THR A 246 -61.95 46.43 53.15
CA THR A 246 -63.39 46.31 53.44
C THR A 246 -64.09 47.67 53.54
N GLU A 247 -63.32 48.76 53.50
CA GLU A 247 -63.80 50.14 53.51
C GLU A 247 -64.02 50.66 52.09
N ASP A 248 -64.87 51.69 51.96
CA ASP A 248 -65.12 52.39 50.69
C ASP A 248 -63.82 52.96 50.09
N PHE A 249 -63.71 52.90 48.77
CA PHE A 249 -62.54 53.40 48.03
C PHE A 249 -62.32 54.90 48.27
N LYS A 250 -61.17 55.24 48.84
CA LYS A 250 -60.71 56.62 49.05
C LYS A 250 -59.39 56.83 48.31
N VAL A 251 -59.26 57.98 47.66
CA VAL A 251 -58.01 58.42 47.01
C VAL A 251 -57.29 59.34 47.99
N GLU A 252 -56.16 58.89 48.53
CA GLU A 252 -55.27 59.66 49.41
C GLU A 252 -53.94 59.98 48.72
#